data_AF-S4P3U3-F1
#
_entry.id   AF-S4P3U3-F1
#
_cell.length_a   1.000
_cell.length_b   1.000
_cell.length_c   1.000
_cell.angle_alpha   90.00
_cell.angle_beta   90.00
_cell.angle_gamma   90.00
#
_symmetry.space_group_name_H-M   'P 1'
#
loop_
_entity.id
_entity.type
_entity.pdbx_description
1 polymer ?
#
loop_
_entity_poly.entity_id
_entity_poly.type
_entity_poly.pdbx_seq_one_letter_code
_entity_poly.pdbx_strand_id
1 'polypeptide(L)'
;MAYTLFVIEIISAFVLAATLLYRYGDCYRNHILVTMSVLTAWYFSFVIMFILPLDISSTVYRQCLDSAQAALTTTSLQSNVSNITSTEAPPENHCQKPWSFVPDAVFPNLWRVVYWTSQCLTWLIMPMMQSYSKAGDFTVKGKLKSALVDN
;
A
#
# COMPACT_ATOMS: atom_id res chain seq x y z
N MET A 1 -8.19 -16.36 9.00
CA MET A 1 -6.94 -16.19 9.77
C MET A 1 -5.98 -15.22 9.06
N ALA A 2 -5.47 -15.54 7.86
CA ALA A 2 -4.52 -14.63 7.17
C ALA A 2 -5.18 -13.32 6.68
N TYR A 3 -6.29 -13.43 5.93
CA TYR A 3 -7.02 -12.26 5.42
C TYR A 3 -7.54 -11.34 6.53
N THR A 4 -7.90 -11.90 7.68
CA THR A 4 -8.38 -11.14 8.83
C THR A 4 -7.30 -10.25 9.44
N LEU A 5 -6.04 -10.68 9.46
CA LEU A 5 -4.92 -9.86 9.95
C LEU A 5 -4.68 -8.65 9.03
N PHE A 6 -4.67 -8.88 7.71
CA PHE A 6 -4.57 -7.80 6.72
C PHE A 6 -5.69 -6.75 6.89
N VAL A 7 -6.94 -7.19 7.07
CA VAL A 7 -8.07 -6.27 7.29
C VAL A 7 -7.90 -5.49 8.60
N ILE A 8 -7.42 -6.14 9.67
CA ILE A 8 -7.16 -5.48 10.95
C ILE A 8 -6.09 -4.38 10.80
N GLU A 9 -5.02 -4.63 10.05
CA GLU A 9 -3.98 -3.61 9.80
C GLU A 9 -4.50 -2.40 9.01
N ILE A 10 -5.35 -2.64 8.01
CA ILE A 10 -5.99 -1.56 7.24
C ILE A 10 -6.91 -0.72 8.14
N ILE A 11 -7.71 -1.38 8.98
CA ILE A 11 -8.61 -0.70 9.92
C ILE A 11 -7.80 0.07 10.98
N SER A 12 -6.74 -0.53 11.52
CA SER A 12 -5.90 0.11 12.53
C SER A 12 -5.19 1.35 11.98
N ALA A 13 -4.73 1.31 10.72
CA ALA A 13 -4.18 2.46 10.02
C ALA A 13 -5.21 3.60 9.89
N PHE A 14 -6.46 3.28 9.54
CA PHE A 14 -7.53 4.28 9.46
C PHE A 14 -7.85 4.88 10.82
N VAL A 15 -8.01 4.05 11.86
CA VAL A 15 -8.28 4.51 13.23
C VAL A 15 -7.14 5.38 13.74
N LEU A 16 -5.88 5.00 13.48
CA LEU A 16 -4.71 5.79 13.85
C LEU A 16 -4.72 7.16 13.16
N ALA A 17 -4.93 7.18 11.84
CA ALA A 17 -5.02 8.43 11.06
C ALA A 17 -6.14 9.34 11.58
N ALA A 18 -7.33 8.79 11.79
CA ALA A 18 -8.50 9.53 12.28
C ALA A 18 -8.29 10.05 13.70
N THR A 19 -7.70 9.25 14.60
CA THR A 19 -7.43 9.64 15.99
C THR A 19 -6.39 10.75 16.05
N LEU A 20 -5.30 10.64 15.25
CA LEU A 20 -4.30 11.69 15.18
C LEU A 20 -4.89 12.97 14.59
N LEU A 21 -5.70 12.88 13.53
CA LEU A 21 -6.35 14.06 12.95
C LEU A 21 -7.36 14.68 13.91
N TYR A 22 -8.10 13.89 14.68
CA TYR A 22 -9.02 14.40 15.70
C TYR A 22 -8.27 15.08 16.86
N ARG A 23 -7.12 14.53 17.26
CA ARG A 23 -6.31 15.06 18.37
C ARG A 23 -5.54 16.32 17.99
N TYR A 24 -4.99 16.38 16.78
CA TYR A 24 -4.10 17.46 16.34
C TYR A 24 -4.74 18.42 15.33
N GLY A 25 -5.82 18.03 14.68
CA GLY A 25 -6.54 18.83 13.72
C GLY A 25 -7.75 19.52 14.35
N ASP A 26 -7.87 20.82 14.12
CA ASP A 26 -9.09 21.59 14.44
C ASP A 26 -10.18 21.27 13.39
N CYS A 27 -10.77 20.08 13.48
CA CYS A 27 -11.69 19.53 12.47
C CYS A 27 -13.00 20.32 12.35
N TYR A 28 -13.37 21.08 13.39
CA TYR A 28 -14.63 21.83 13.44
C TYR A 28 -14.53 23.23 12.83
N ARG A 29 -13.33 23.80 12.79
CA ARG A 29 -13.11 25.15 12.28
C ARG A 29 -12.72 25.18 10.80
N ASN A 30 -12.12 24.09 10.32
CA ASN A 30 -11.63 23.99 8.94
C ASN A 30 -12.71 23.48 7.98
N HIS A 31 -12.59 23.86 6.71
CA HIS A 31 -13.48 23.34 5.67
C HIS A 31 -13.37 21.81 5.56
N ILE A 32 -14.52 21.16 5.43
CA ILE A 32 -14.61 19.69 5.35
C ILE A 32 -13.70 19.09 4.26
N LEU A 33 -13.51 19.77 3.13
CA LEU A 33 -12.62 19.33 2.05
C LEU A 33 -11.16 19.24 2.49
N VAL A 34 -10.70 20.19 3.31
CA VAL A 34 -9.33 20.20 3.84
C VAL A 34 -9.16 19.03 4.81
N THR A 35 -10.09 18.87 5.75
CA THR A 35 -10.07 17.78 6.72
C THR A 35 -10.07 16.41 6.05
N MET A 36 -10.93 16.20 5.03
CA MET A 36 -10.98 14.94 4.28
C MET A 36 -9.70 14.67 3.48
N SER A 37 -9.09 15.71 2.91
CA SER A 37 -7.84 15.59 2.15
C SER A 37 -6.67 15.20 3.06
N VAL A 38 -6.56 15.83 4.23
CA VAL A 38 -5.53 15.50 5.23
C VAL A 38 -5.75 14.10 5.79
N LEU A 39 -7.00 13.72 6.11
CA LEU A 39 -7.32 12.36 6.56
C LEU A 39 -6.86 11.31 5.54
N THR A 40 -7.17 11.54 4.26
CA THR A 40 -6.82 10.63 3.18
C THR A 40 -5.30 10.51 3.02
N ALA A 41 -4.57 11.64 3.08
CA ALA A 41 -3.11 11.65 2.98
C ALA A 41 -2.43 10.89 4.16
N TRP A 42 -2.92 11.11 5.37
CA TRP A 42 -2.39 10.44 6.57
C TRP A 42 -2.70 8.95 6.55
N TYR A 43 -3.92 8.59 6.16
CA TYR A 43 -4.31 7.21 6.00
C TYR A 43 -3.40 6.46 5.02
N PHE A 44 -3.15 6.98 3.82
CA PHE A 44 -2.26 6.32 2.86
C PHE A 44 -0.81 6.20 3.35
N SER A 45 -0.33 7.21 4.09
CA SER A 45 1.01 7.16 4.71
C SER A 45 1.12 5.99 5.70
N PHE A 46 0.13 5.81 6.58
CA PHE A 46 0.12 4.69 7.53
C PHE A 46 -0.13 3.34 6.85
N VAL A 47 -0.98 3.28 5.83
CA VAL A 47 -1.22 2.05 5.05
C VAL A 47 0.07 1.56 4.41
N ILE A 48 0.86 2.43 3.77
CA ILE A 48 2.14 2.05 3.14
C ILE A 48 3.10 1.43 4.17
N MET A 49 3.17 2.01 5.38
CA MET A 49 4.04 1.53 6.45
C MET A 49 3.74 0.07 6.86
N PHE A 50 2.47 -0.30 6.96
CA PHE A 50 2.07 -1.67 7.34
C PHE A 50 2.11 -2.65 6.15
N ILE A 51 1.81 -2.18 4.94
CA ILE A 51 1.74 -3.01 3.75
C ILE A 51 3.11 -3.40 3.22
N LEU A 52 4.11 -2.52 3.33
CA LEU A 52 5.43 -2.77 2.76
C LEU A 52 6.12 -4.02 3.35
N PRO A 53 6.13 -4.26 4.68
CA PRO A 53 6.62 -5.51 5.25
C PRO A 53 5.87 -6.75 4.73
N LEU A 54 4.54 -6.65 4.57
CA LEU A 54 3.71 -7.74 4.06
C LEU A 54 4.02 -8.06 2.59
N ASP A 55 4.16 -7.03 1.76
CA ASP A 55 4.48 -7.16 0.34
C ASP A 55 5.85 -7.84 0.14
N ILE A 56 6.85 -7.41 0.92
CA ILE A 56 8.18 -8.05 0.92
C ILE A 56 8.07 -9.52 1.34
N SER A 57 7.36 -9.83 2.42
CA SER A 57 7.21 -11.22 2.89
C SER A 57 6.51 -12.12 1.87
N SER A 58 5.50 -11.59 1.17
CA SER A 58 4.79 -12.27 0.09
C SER A 58 5.71 -12.51 -1.11
N THR A 59 6.52 -11.51 -1.46
CA THR A 59 7.47 -11.60 -2.58
C THR A 59 8.57 -12.63 -2.31
N VAL A 60 9.16 -12.63 -1.11
CA VAL A 60 10.17 -13.62 -0.70
C VAL A 60 9.59 -15.04 -0.73
N TYR A 61 8.36 -15.22 -0.25
CA TYR A 61 7.68 -16.51 -0.30
C TYR A 61 7.48 -17.02 -1.74
N ARG A 62 7.12 -16.14 -2.68
CA ARG A 62 6.95 -16.48 -4.10
C ARG A 62 8.26 -16.84 -4.76
N GLN A 63 9.32 -16.06 -4.51
CA GLN A 63 10.67 -16.35 -5.00
C GLN A 63 11.17 -17.72 -4.51
N CYS A 64 10.83 -18.11 -3.27
CA CYS A 64 11.11 -19.44 -2.75
C CYS A 64 10.39 -20.53 -3.54
N LEU A 65 9.09 -20.36 -3.83
CA LEU A 65 8.33 -21.34 -4.60
C LEU A 65 8.87 -21.51 -6.03
N ASP A 66 9.18 -20.40 -6.70
CA ASP A 66 9.71 -20.42 -8.07
C ASP A 66 11.09 -21.10 -8.14
N SER A 67 11.96 -20.83 -7.17
CA SER A 67 13.28 -21.46 -7.07
C SER A 67 13.21 -22.95 -6.72
N ALA A 68 12.28 -23.36 -5.85
CA ALA A 68 12.02 -24.76 -5.55
C ALA A 68 11.55 -25.54 -6.79
N GLN A 69 10.67 -24.94 -7.60
CA GLN A 69 10.19 -25.55 -8.84
C GLN A 69 11.30 -25.67 -9.91
N ALA A 70 12.17 -24.66 -10.01
CA ALA A 70 13.32 -24.69 -10.92
C ALA A 70 14.34 -25.79 -10.54
N ALA A 71 14.57 -26.00 -9.24
CA ALA A 71 15.44 -27.06 -8.75
C ALA A 71 14.93 -28.47 -9.13
N LEU A 72 13.63 -28.72 -8.98
CA LEU A 72 12.99 -30.00 -9.35
C LEU A 72 13.09 -30.30 -10.86
N THR A 73 13.01 -29.26 -11.69
CA THR A 73 13.13 -29.40 -13.16
C THR A 73 14.55 -29.77 -13.58
N THR A 74 15.56 -29.24 -12.88
CA THR A 74 16.98 -29.56 -13.13
C THR A 74 17.32 -31.01 -12.76
N THR A 75 16.73 -31.53 -11.68
CA THR A 75 16.86 -32.95 -11.29
C THR A 75 16.25 -33.90 -12.32
N SER A 76 15.16 -33.50 -13.00
CA SER A 76 14.51 -34.34 -14.02
C SER A 76 15.31 -34.46 -15.33
N LEU A 77 16.18 -33.49 -15.64
CA LEU A 77 17.06 -33.48 -16.82
C LEU A 77 18.45 -34.12 -16.57
N GLN A 78 18.80 -34.38 -15.30
CA GLN A 78 20.05 -35.04 -14.88
C GLN A 78 19.87 -36.51 -14.48
N SER A 79 18.80 -37.19 -14.95
CA SER A 79 18.62 -38.63 -14.71
C SER A 79 19.60 -39.55 -15.47
N ASN A 80 20.69 -39.01 -16.05
CA ASN A 80 21.64 -39.82 -16.81
C ASN A 80 23.13 -39.44 -16.67
N VAL A 81 23.58 -38.92 -15.52
CA VAL A 81 25.03 -38.92 -15.19
C VAL A 81 25.26 -39.35 -13.74
N SER A 82 26.02 -40.43 -13.62
CA SER A 82 26.30 -41.24 -12.44
C SER A 82 27.07 -40.53 -11.32
N ASN A 83 26.76 -40.91 -10.08
CA ASN A 83 27.60 -40.96 -8.88
C ASN A 83 28.69 -39.88 -8.70
N ILE A 84 28.37 -38.85 -7.92
CA ILE A 84 29.33 -38.25 -6.97
C ILE A 84 28.62 -38.09 -5.63
N THR A 85 29.11 -38.84 -4.63
CA THR A 85 28.74 -38.75 -3.22
C THR A 85 28.97 -37.32 -2.71
N SER A 86 27.88 -36.59 -2.53
CA SER A 86 27.80 -35.43 -1.66
C SER A 86 26.79 -35.80 -0.58
N THR A 87 27.25 -36.00 0.65
CA THR A 87 26.40 -36.27 1.81
C THR A 87 25.73 -34.98 2.28
N GLU A 88 25.04 -34.30 1.38
CA GLU A 88 24.13 -33.21 1.70
C GLU A 88 22.76 -33.63 1.19
N ALA A 89 21.84 -33.81 2.14
CA ALA A 89 20.43 -34.04 1.85
C ALA A 89 19.96 -32.97 0.84
N PRO A 90 19.09 -33.32 -0.13
CA PRO A 90 18.53 -32.33 -1.04
C PRO A 90 17.96 -31.19 -0.19
N PRO A 91 18.20 -29.91 -0.54
CA PRO A 91 17.69 -28.81 0.25
C PRO A 91 16.18 -28.97 0.31
N GLU A 92 15.67 -29.34 1.49
CA GLU A 92 14.24 -29.29 1.77
C GLU A 92 13.86 -27.81 1.69
N ASN A 93 13.47 -27.37 0.50
CA ASN A 93 12.96 -26.03 0.25
C ASN A 93 11.58 -25.94 0.88
N HIS A 94 11.52 -25.96 2.22
CA HIS A 94 10.31 -25.70 2.99
C HIS A 94 10.02 -24.21 2.93
N CYS A 95 9.43 -23.77 1.82
CA CYS A 95 8.87 -22.43 1.70
C CYS A 95 7.74 -22.29 2.72
N GLN A 96 8.00 -21.61 3.83
CA GLN A 96 7.00 -21.37 4.86
C GLN A 96 6.05 -20.26 4.44
N LYS A 97 4.76 -20.58 4.42
CA LYS A 97 3.72 -19.62 4.08
C LYS A 97 3.64 -18.50 5.13
N PRO A 98 3.68 -17.22 4.74
CA PRO A 98 3.56 -16.12 5.69
C PRO A 98 2.17 -16.11 6.34
N TRP A 99 2.11 -15.68 7.60
CA TRP A 99 0.87 -15.67 8.39
C TRP A 99 -0.22 -14.79 7.78
N SER A 100 0.17 -13.72 7.08
CA SER A 100 -0.72 -12.81 6.33
C SER A 100 -0.55 -13.02 4.82
N PHE A 101 -0.85 -14.24 4.35
CA PHE A 101 -0.87 -14.52 2.93
C PHE A 101 -2.11 -13.91 2.26
N VAL A 102 -1.87 -13.15 1.19
CA VAL A 102 -2.89 -12.41 0.43
C VAL A 102 -2.81 -12.83 -1.06
N PRO A 103 -3.94 -12.91 -1.78
CA PRO A 103 -3.94 -13.23 -3.21
C PRO A 103 -3.14 -12.24 -4.06
N ASP A 104 -2.60 -12.76 -5.16
CA ASP A 104 -1.65 -12.11 -6.08
C ASP A 104 -2.18 -10.78 -6.65
N ALA A 105 -3.50 -10.67 -6.82
CA ALA A 105 -4.13 -9.49 -7.37
C ALA A 105 -4.25 -8.32 -6.37
N VAL A 106 -4.14 -8.57 -5.06
CA VAL A 106 -4.47 -7.55 -4.05
C VAL A 106 -3.38 -6.48 -3.95
N PHE A 107 -2.11 -6.85 -3.84
CA PHE A 107 -1.02 -5.86 -3.74
C PHE A 107 -0.94 -4.95 -4.98
N PRO A 108 -0.99 -5.45 -6.22
CA PRO A 108 -0.98 -4.59 -7.41
C PRO A 108 -2.18 -3.62 -7.49
N ASN A 109 -3.38 -4.09 -7.13
CA ASN A 109 -4.57 -3.24 -7.09
C ASN A 109 -4.48 -2.20 -5.99
N LEU A 110 -4.00 -2.58 -4.81
CA LEU A 110 -3.77 -1.69 -3.68
C LEU A 110 -2.77 -0.59 -4.05
N TRP A 111 -1.61 -0.95 -4.58
CA TRP A 111 -0.59 0.00 -5.02
C TRP A 111 -1.11 0.93 -6.11
N ARG A 112 -1.92 0.44 -7.04
CA ARG A 112 -2.59 1.28 -8.04
C ARG A 112 -3.50 2.32 -7.39
N VAL A 113 -4.33 1.92 -6.44
CA VAL A 113 -5.20 2.85 -5.70
C VAL A 113 -4.37 3.89 -4.97
N VAL A 114 -3.39 3.45 -4.16
CA VAL A 114 -2.50 4.34 -3.39
C VAL A 114 -1.76 5.33 -4.30
N TYR A 115 -1.25 4.85 -5.43
CA TYR A 115 -0.56 5.68 -6.42
C TYR A 115 -1.46 6.76 -7.00
N TRP A 116 -2.62 6.38 -7.56
CA TRP A 116 -3.50 7.35 -8.23
C TRP A 116 -4.12 8.34 -7.25
N THR A 117 -4.48 7.90 -6.04
CA THR A 117 -5.00 8.81 -5.01
C THR A 117 -3.94 9.81 -4.55
N SER A 118 -2.70 9.36 -4.36
CA SER A 118 -1.57 10.25 -4.02
C SER A 118 -1.27 11.24 -5.13
N GLN A 119 -1.38 10.81 -6.40
CA GLN A 119 -1.24 11.69 -7.56
C GLN A 119 -2.34 12.75 -7.59
N CYS A 120 -3.61 12.37 -7.40
CA CYS A 120 -4.71 13.34 -7.33
C CYS A 120 -4.55 14.31 -6.15
N LEU A 121 -4.15 13.83 -4.98
CA LEU A 121 -3.93 14.68 -3.81
C LEU A 121 -2.82 15.72 -4.05
N THR A 122 -1.71 15.28 -4.66
CA THR A 122 -0.54 16.14 -4.88
C THR A 122 -0.78 17.15 -5.99
N TRP A 123 -1.40 16.73 -7.10
CA TRP A 123 -1.46 17.54 -8.32
C TRP A 123 -2.77 18.30 -8.49
N LEU A 124 -3.86 17.87 -7.85
CA LEU A 124 -5.15 18.55 -7.95
C LEU A 124 -5.52 19.23 -6.63
N ILE A 125 -5.45 18.50 -5.52
CA ILE A 125 -5.94 19.00 -4.23
C ILE A 125 -5.00 20.03 -3.63
N MET A 126 -3.68 19.81 -3.62
CA MET A 126 -2.74 20.79 -3.07
C MET A 126 -2.79 22.16 -3.78
N PRO A 127 -2.73 22.24 -5.13
CA PRO A 127 -2.83 23.52 -5.82
C PRO A 127 -4.20 24.20 -5.61
N MET A 128 -5.28 23.42 -5.59
CA MET A 128 -6.62 23.94 -5.31
C MET A 128 -6.73 24.54 -3.89
N MET A 129 -6.15 23.88 -2.88
CA MET A 129 -6.11 24.41 -1.52
C MET A 129 -5.33 25.72 -1.41
N GLN A 130 -4.22 25.85 -2.15
CA GLN A 130 -3.43 27.09 -2.20
C GLN A 130 -4.21 28.25 -2.84
N SER A 131 -4.86 28.01 -3.99
CA SER A 131 -5.67 29.02 -4.66
C SER A 131 -6.93 29.38 -3.85
N TYR A 132 -7.57 28.41 -3.21
CA TYR A 132 -8.74 28.64 -2.35
C TYR A 132 -8.43 29.55 -1.15
N SER A 133 -7.26 29.42 -0.54
CA SER A 133 -6.82 30.30 0.55
C SER A 133 -6.53 31.73 0.09
N LYS A 134 -6.12 31.91 -1.17
CA LYS A 134 -5.79 33.23 -1.75
C LYS A 134 -7.01 33.94 -2.33
N ALA A 135 -8.08 33.21 -2.65
CA ALA A 135 -9.30 33.79 -3.21
C ALA A 135 -10.00 34.72 -2.20
N GLY A 136 -10.27 35.96 -2.62
CA GLY A 136 -11.00 36.97 -1.83
C GLY A 136 -12.53 36.88 -1.93
N ASP A 137 -13.07 35.90 -2.66
CA ASP A 137 -14.51 35.79 -2.94
C ASP A 137 -15.33 35.47 -1.69
N PHE A 138 -16.49 36.13 -1.56
CA PHE A 138 -17.38 36.00 -0.39
C PHE A 138 -18.24 34.73 -0.40
N THR A 139 -18.31 33.99 -1.51
CA THR A 139 -19.11 32.76 -1.62
C THR A 139 -18.25 31.53 -1.91
N VAL A 140 -18.57 30.41 -1.26
CA VAL A 140 -17.81 29.13 -1.37
C VAL A 140 -17.77 28.61 -2.81
N LYS A 141 -18.87 28.78 -3.57
CA LYS A 141 -18.93 28.43 -5.00
C LYS A 141 -18.06 29.34 -5.88
N GLY A 142 -18.00 30.64 -5.57
CA GLY A 142 -17.13 31.60 -6.25
C GLY A 142 -15.66 31.25 -6.03
N LYS A 143 -15.27 30.99 -4.78
CA LYS A 143 -13.91 30.56 -4.42
C LYS A 143 -13.48 29.26 -5.10
N LEU A 144 -14.35 28.24 -5.16
CA LEU A 144 -14.03 26.99 -5.84
C LEU A 144 -13.90 27.17 -7.36
N LYS A 145 -14.77 27.99 -7.97
CA LYS A 145 -14.69 28.30 -9.41
C LYS A 145 -13.43 29.09 -9.74
N SER A 146 -13.11 30.13 -8.98
CA SER A 146 -11.88 30.92 -9.15
C SER A 146 -10.63 30.06 -8.93
N ALA A 147 -10.61 29.20 -7.91
CA ALA A 147 -9.48 28.30 -7.63
C ALA A 147 -9.26 27.20 -8.71
N LEU A 148 -10.32 26.84 -9.44
CA LEU A 148 -10.24 25.89 -10.57
C LEU A 148 -9.88 26.58 -11.89
N VAL A 149 -10.17 27.88 -12.04
CA VAL A 149 -9.80 28.65 -13.25
C VAL A 149 -8.35 29.13 -13.18
N ASP A 150 -7.84 29.42 -11.97
CA ASP A 150 -6.44 29.84 -11.75
C ASP A 150 -5.42 28.68 -11.76
N ASN A 151 -5.85 27.42 -11.79
CA ASN A 151 -4.99 26.23 -11.90
C ASN A 151 -5.16 25.56 -13.27
#